data_AF-A0A382PQC0-F1
#
_entry.id   AF-A0A382PQC0-F1
#
_cell.length_a   1.000
_cell.length_b   1.000
_cell.length_c   1.000
_cell.angle_alpha   90.00
_cell.angle_beta   90.00
_cell.angle_gamma   90.00
#
_symmetry.space_group_name_H-M   'P 1'
#
loop_
_entity.id
_entity.type
_entity.pdbx_description
1 polymer ?
#
loop_
_entity_poly.entity_id
_entity_poly.type
_entity_poly.pdbx_seq_one_letter_code
_entity_poly.pdbx_strand_id
1 'polypeptide(L)' 'MDNIIHLQFTDPIIDEFEAFVDKTAGLKTIAFKYFGADSDKAADYLNIERLGSLKSTDKIDEFQV' A
#
# COMPACT_ATOMS: atom_id res chain seq x y z
N MET A 1 -17.12 -8.48 30.97
CA MET A 1 -17.34 -7.59 29.81
C MET A 1 -16.06 -7.66 29.01
N ASP A 2 -16.06 -8.45 27.94
CA ASP A 2 -14.86 -8.65 27.15
C ASP A 2 -14.75 -7.52 26.13
N ASN A 3 -13.72 -6.69 26.29
CA ASN A 3 -13.39 -5.66 25.33
C ASN A 3 -12.63 -6.31 24.17
N ILE A 4 -13.35 -6.79 23.17
CA ILE A 4 -12.77 -7.34 21.95
C ILE A 4 -12.14 -6.18 21.18
N ILE A 5 -10.81 -6.18 21.11
CA ILE A 5 -10.03 -5.17 20.40
C ILE A 5 -9.85 -5.64 18.95
N HIS A 6 -10.51 -4.97 18.00
CA HIS A 6 -10.25 -5.20 16.58
C HIS A 6 -8.93 -4.52 16.20
N LEU A 7 -7.83 -5.26 16.25
CA LEU A 7 -6.55 -4.85 15.68
C LEU A 7 -6.72 -4.77 14.15
N GLN A 8 -6.84 -3.55 13.63
CA GLN A 8 -6.69 -3.29 12.20
C GLN A 8 -5.22 -3.58 11.85
N PHE A 9 -4.96 -4.71 11.22
CA PHE A 9 -3.62 -5.13 10.78
C PHE A 9 -3.15 -4.42 9.50
N THR A 10 -4.01 -3.59 8.92
CA THR A 10 -3.72 -2.87 7.69
C THR A 10 -2.75 -1.73 7.96
N ASP A 11 -1.78 -1.57 7.06
CA ASP A 11 -0.86 -0.46 7.11
C ASP A 11 -1.61 0.87 6.90
N PRO A 12 -1.60 1.79 7.88
CA PRO A 12 -2.32 3.06 7.77
C PRO A 12 -1.80 3.95 6.63
N ILE A 13 -0.55 3.80 6.21
CA ILE A 13 0.03 4.55 5.09
C ILE A 13 -0.55 4.05 3.77
N ILE A 14 -0.76 2.72 3.64
CA ILE A 14 -1.36 2.11 2.45
C ILE A 14 -2.83 2.50 2.36
N ASP A 15 -3.59 2.42 3.46
CA ASP A 15 -5.00 2.80 3.49
C ASP A 15 -5.20 4.28 3.09
N GLU A 16 -4.33 5.15 3.60
CA GLU A 16 -4.32 6.57 3.20
C GLU A 16 -4.02 6.74 1.71
N PHE A 17 -3.02 6.02 1.17
CA PHE A 17 -2.70 6.04 -0.25
C PHE A 17 -3.88 5.53 -1.12
N GLU A 18 -4.56 4.48 -0.68
CA GLU A 18 -5.72 3.90 -1.35
C GLU A 18 -6.91 4.87 -1.37
N ALA A 19 -7.08 5.68 -0.32
CA ALA A 19 -8.12 6.70 -0.24
C ALA A 19 -7.96 7.87 -1.23
N PHE A 20 -6.76 8.11 -1.78
CA PHE A 20 -6.57 9.15 -2.80
C PHE A 20 -7.16 8.74 -4.15
N VAL A 21 -7.99 9.63 -4.73
CA VAL A 21 -8.54 9.48 -6.10
C VAL A 21 -7.44 9.62 -7.15
N ASP A 22 -6.56 10.60 -7.00
CA ASP A 22 -5.37 10.76 -7.84
C ASP A 22 -4.16 10.11 -7.17
N LYS A 23 -3.72 8.97 -7.71
CA LYS A 23 -2.57 8.22 -7.18
C LYS A 23 -1.25 8.97 -7.34
N THR A 24 -1.11 9.87 -8.30
CA THR A 24 0.10 10.67 -8.49
C THR A 24 0.20 11.75 -7.41
N ALA A 25 -0.90 12.45 -7.16
CA ALA A 25 -0.98 13.43 -6.06
C ALA A 25 -0.91 12.75 -4.69
N GLY A 26 -1.55 11.58 -4.55
CA GLY A 26 -1.47 10.73 -3.35
C GLY A 26 -0.05 10.30 -3.04
N LEU A 27 0.68 9.75 -4.02
CA LEU A 27 2.09 9.38 -3.86
C LEU A 27 2.94 10.56 -3.38
N LYS A 28 2.82 11.73 -4.02
CA LYS A 28 3.55 12.94 -3.60
C LYS A 28 3.22 13.36 -2.17
N THR A 29 1.95 13.22 -1.78
CA THR A 29 1.49 13.54 -0.43
C THR A 29 2.06 12.57 0.60
N ILE A 30 2.03 11.26 0.33
CA ILE A 30 2.61 10.23 1.19
C ILE A 30 4.13 10.40 1.29
N ALA A 31 4.81 10.67 0.16
CA ALA A 31 6.23 10.95 0.11
C ALA A 31 6.60 12.14 1.00
N PHE A 32 5.84 13.22 0.91
CA PHE A 32 6.05 14.40 1.75
C PHE A 32 5.81 14.10 3.23
N LYS A 33 4.73 13.38 3.56
CA LYS A 33 4.32 13.10 4.95
C LYS A 33 5.26 12.14 5.67
N TYR A 34 5.68 11.05 5.01
CA TYR A 34 6.32 9.92 5.68
C TYR A 34 7.75 9.66 5.21
N PHE A 35 8.15 10.17 4.04
CA PHE A 35 9.45 9.88 3.42
C PHE A 35 10.31 11.12 3.17
N GLY A 36 10.00 12.25 3.81
CA GLY A 36 10.82 13.47 3.69
C GLY A 36 10.84 14.07 2.29
N ALA A 37 9.72 13.96 1.57
CA ALA A 37 9.55 14.34 0.16
C ALA A 37 10.30 13.45 -0.86
N ASP A 38 10.84 12.32 -0.43
CA ASP A 38 11.43 11.30 -1.30
C ASP A 38 10.33 10.44 -1.94
N SER A 39 10.02 10.74 -3.20
CA SER A 39 8.94 10.08 -3.94
C SER A 39 9.30 8.67 -4.39
N ASP A 40 10.58 8.39 -4.59
CA ASP A 40 11.06 7.08 -5.02
C ASP A 40 10.93 6.08 -3.86
N LYS A 41 11.38 6.46 -2.65
CA LYS A 41 11.19 5.63 -1.45
C LYS A 41 9.72 5.37 -1.13
N ALA A 42 8.87 6.37 -1.32
CA ALA A 42 7.44 6.21 -1.13
C ALA A 42 6.81 5.28 -2.17
N ALA A 43 7.25 5.36 -3.43
CA ALA A 43 6.79 4.49 -4.50
C ALA A 43 7.21 3.04 -4.29
N ASP A 44 8.45 2.81 -3.84
CA ASP A 44 8.97 1.51 -3.46
C ASP A 44 8.18 0.91 -2.28
N TYR A 45 7.93 1.71 -1.24
CA TYR A 45 7.16 1.31 -0.08
C TYR A 45 5.72 0.93 -0.44
N LEU A 46 5.06 1.75 -1.25
CA LEU A 46 3.71 1.52 -1.75
C LEU A 46 3.67 0.48 -2.89
N ASN A 47 4.83 -0.05 -3.29
CA ASN A 47 5.00 -1.03 -4.36
C ASN A 47 4.32 -0.61 -5.68
N ILE A 48 4.37 0.68 -6.02
CA ILE A 48 3.65 1.26 -7.16
C ILE A 48 4.20 0.75 -8.50
N GLU A 49 5.49 0.41 -8.58
CA GLU A 49 6.07 -0.25 -9.76
C GLU A 49 5.35 -1.58 -10.09
N ARG A 50 4.81 -2.26 -9.07
CA ARG A 50 4.07 -3.50 -9.24
C ARG A 50 2.60 -3.26 -9.61
N LEU A 51 2.01 -2.10 -9.32
CA LEU A 51 0.61 -1.81 -9.63
C LEU A 51 0.34 -1.68 -11.14
N GLY A 52 1.34 -1.26 -11.92
CA GLY A 52 1.31 -1.31 -13.39
C GLY A 52 1.49 -2.73 -13.97
N SER A 53 2.03 -3.67 -13.19
CA SER A 53 2.35 -5.04 -13.59
C SER A 53 1.39 -6.10 -12.99
N LEU A 54 0.56 -5.74 -12.00
CA LEU A 54 -0.39 -6.64 -11.33
C LEU A 54 -1.74 -6.82 -12.03
N LYS A 55 -1.90 -6.37 -13.29
CA LYS A 55 -2.99 -6.85 -14.17
C LYS A 55 -2.82 -8.31 -14.64
N SER A 56 -1.98 -9.09 -13.97
CA SER A 56 -1.88 -10.53 -14.19
C SER A 56 -1.82 -11.25 -12.84
N THR A 57 -2.92 -11.19 -12.08
CA THR A 57 -3.25 -12.32 -11.20
C THR A 57 -3.99 -13.34 -12.03
N ASP A 58 -3.27 -14.35 -12.48
CA ASP A 58 -3.83 -15.70 -12.62
C ASP A 58 -2.64 -16.65 -12.57
N LYS A 59 -2.33 -17.13 -11.37
CA LYS A 59 -2.10 -18.56 -11.02
C LYS A 59 -1.83 -18.63 -9.51
N ILE A 60 -2.95 -18.66 -8.80
CA ILE A 60 -3.26 -19.47 -7.62
C ILE A 60 -2.22 -20.56 -7.28
N ASP A 61 -1.89 -20.57 -5.99
CA ASP A 61 -1.36 -21.63 -5.12
C ASP A 61 -0.94 -22.97 -5.75
N GLU A 62 0.31 -23.36 -5.48
CA GLU A 62 0.56 -24.71 -4.99
C GLU A 62 1.84 -24.74 -4.12
N PHE A 63 1.64 -24.55 -2.81
CA PHE A 63 2.47 -25.24 -1.83
C PHE A 63 2.10 -26.73 -1.91
N GLN A 64 2.99 -27.58 -2.44
CA GLN A 64 3.04 -28.99 -2.05
C GLN A 64 4.50 -29.48 -1.94
N VAL A 65 4.80 -29.89 -0.70
CA VAL A 65 5.76 -30.90 -0.20
C VAL A 65 7.21 -30.83 -0.66
#